data_AF-A0A0K0FZB0-F1
#
_entry.id   AF-A0A0K0FZB0-F1
#
_cell.length_a   1.000
_cell.length_b   1.000
_cell.length_c   1.000
_cell.angle_alpha   90.00
_cell.angle_beta   90.00
_cell.angle_gamma   90.00
#
_symmetry.space_group_name_H-M   'P 1'
#
loop_
_entity.id
_entity.type
_entity.pdbx_description
1 polymer ?
#
loop_
_entity_poly.entity_id
_entity_poly.type
_entity_poly.pdbx_seq_one_letter_code
_entity_poly.pdbx_strand_id
1 'polypeptide(L)'
;MKHKEKRSPLILQPLTSAPLKKGFIDIRYNDHVNSFFIALKDSYSNYPFASWLSNLKSKSNVKFVMSVQHQVGALQHLQFDNQSCFTSQNT
;
A
#
# COMPACT_ATOMS: atom_id res chain seq x y z
N MET A 1 2.84 2.83 37.75
CA MET A 1 1.53 3.14 37.16
C MET A 1 1.45 2.51 35.78
N LYS A 2 0.50 1.60 35.53
CA LYS A 2 0.30 1.01 34.18
C LYS A 2 -0.44 2.04 33.32
N HIS A 3 0.24 2.67 32.37
CA HIS A 3 -0.42 3.45 31.33
C HIS A 3 -1.28 2.49 30.50
N LYS A 4 -2.60 2.51 30.72
CA LYS A 4 -3.54 1.92 29.77
C LYS A 4 -3.51 2.82 28.54
N GLU A 5 -2.79 2.42 27.50
CA GLU A 5 -2.92 3.03 26.18
C GLU A 5 -4.41 2.99 25.81
N LYS A 6 -5.04 4.17 25.71
CA LYS A 6 -6.33 4.30 25.05
C LYS A 6 -6.09 3.97 23.58
N ARG A 7 -6.26 2.69 23.21
CA ARG A 7 -6.37 2.32 21.80
C ARG A 7 -7.59 3.01 21.25
N SER A 8 -7.38 3.93 20.31
CA SER A 8 -8.47 4.53 19.54
C SER A 8 -9.34 3.40 18.96
N PRO A 9 -10.66 3.58 18.87
CA PRO A 9 -11.55 2.58 18.29
C PRO A 9 -11.05 2.17 16.91
N LEU A 10 -11.11 0.87 16.62
CA LEU A 10 -10.68 0.32 15.34
C LEU A 10 -11.54 0.97 14.25
N ILE A 11 -10.97 1.88 13.47
CA ILE A 11 -11.65 2.43 12.30
C ILE A 11 -11.67 1.31 11.27
N LEU A 12 -12.83 0.65 11.13
CA LEU A 12 -13.05 -0.31 10.06
C LEU A 12 -13.00 0.45 8.74
N GLN A 13 -11.96 0.18 7.95
CA GLN A 13 -11.89 0.70 6.59
C GLN A 13 -13.08 0.13 5.81
N PRO A 14 -13.84 0.94 5.06
CA PRO A 14 -14.96 0.44 4.29
C PRO A 14 -14.44 -0.61 3.29
N LEU A 15 -14.89 -1.86 3.45
CA LEU A 15 -14.67 -2.88 2.45
C LEU A 15 -15.47 -2.49 1.20
N THR A 16 -14.87 -2.63 0.03
CA THR A 16 -15.62 -2.46 -1.23
C THR A 16 -16.55 -3.66 -1.44
N SER A 17 -17.53 -3.53 -2.33
CA SER A 17 -18.47 -4.62 -2.64
C SER A 17 -17.94 -5.66 -3.64
N ALA A 18 -16.76 -5.46 -4.21
CA ALA A 18 -16.18 -6.37 -5.19
C ALA A 18 -14.63 -6.27 -5.23
N PRO A 19 -13.93 -7.33 -5.70
CA PRO A 19 -12.48 -7.30 -5.95
C PRO A 19 -12.09 -6.19 -6.93
N LEU A 20 -10.87 -5.70 -6.80
CA LEU A 20 -10.22 -4.75 -7.72
C LEU A 20 -10.92 -3.38 -7.84
N LYS A 21 -11.90 -3.08 -6.97
CA LYS A 21 -12.51 -1.74 -6.92
C LYS A 21 -11.60 -0.71 -6.26
N LYS A 22 -10.97 -1.07 -5.13
CA LYS A 22 -10.11 -0.16 -4.39
C LYS A 22 -8.95 -0.91 -3.76
N GLY A 23 -7.77 -0.31 -3.86
CA GLY A 23 -6.56 -0.79 -3.23
C GLY A 23 -6.01 0.24 -2.26
N PHE A 24 -5.39 -0.22 -1.20
CA PHE A 24 -4.58 0.62 -0.32
C PHE A 24 -3.12 0.28 -0.55
N ILE A 25 -2.30 1.28 -0.85
CA ILE A 25 -0.87 1.11 -1.09
C ILE A 25 -0.08 1.98 -0.12
N ASP A 26 0.97 1.41 0.45
CA ASP A 26 1.83 2.06 1.44
C ASP A 26 3.26 1.56 1.28
N ILE A 27 4.21 2.37 1.73
CA ILE A 27 5.64 2.03 1.80
C ILE A 27 6.06 2.05 3.26
N ARG A 28 6.74 0.99 3.67
CA ARG A 28 7.25 0.83 5.03
C ARG A 28 8.70 0.42 5.00
N TYR A 29 9.42 0.80 6.04
CA TYR A 29 10.76 0.33 6.31
C TYR A 29 10.69 -0.87 7.27
N ASN A 30 11.52 -1.88 7.03
CA ASN A 30 11.65 -3.04 7.90
C ASN A 30 13.06 -3.06 8.50
N ASP A 31 13.14 -2.85 9.81
CA ASP A 31 14.40 -2.80 10.57
C ASP A 31 15.18 -4.12 10.52
N HIS A 32 14.50 -5.27 10.44
CA HIS A 32 15.14 -6.59 10.45
C HIS A 32 15.96 -6.87 9.19
N VAL A 33 15.56 -6.30 8.06
CA VAL A 33 16.23 -6.48 6.77
C VAL A 33 16.85 -5.17 6.25
N ASN A 34 16.79 -4.09 7.04
CA ASN A 34 17.32 -2.78 6.71
C ASN A 34 16.90 -2.30 5.31
N SER A 35 15.61 -2.43 4.98
CA SER A 35 15.13 -2.14 3.63
C SER A 35 13.68 -1.65 3.59
N PHE A 36 13.37 -0.88 2.55
CA PHE A 36 12.01 -0.43 2.26
C PHE A 36 11.27 -1.49 1.44
N PHE A 37 9.98 -1.62 1.71
CA PHE A 37 9.07 -2.41 0.88
C PHE A 37 7.80 -1.62 0.59
N ILE A 38 7.20 -1.93 -0.55
CA ILE A 38 5.89 -1.45 -0.94
C ILE A 38 4.88 -2.57 -0.75
N ALA A 39 3.71 -2.25 -0.21
CA ALA A 39 2.62 -3.18 -0.04
C ALA A 39 1.34 -2.57 -0.59
N LEU A 40 0.58 -3.36 -1.36
CA LEU A 40 -0.75 -3.05 -1.84
C LEU A 40 -1.69 -4.13 -1.33
N LYS A 41 -2.84 -3.74 -0.78
CA LYS A 41 -3.92 -4.68 -0.45
C LYS A 41 -5.20 -4.33 -1.20
N ASP A 42 -5.89 -5.34 -1.72
CA ASP A 42 -7.24 -5.19 -2.25
C ASP A 42 -8.25 -5.02 -1.09
N SER A 43 -9.14 -4.03 -1.18
CA SER A 43 -10.05 -3.69 -0.09
C SER A 43 -11.22 -4.64 0.08
N TYR A 44 -11.48 -5.54 -0.87
CA TYR A 44 -12.54 -6.54 -0.75
C TYR A 44 -12.01 -7.82 -0.11
N SER A 45 -10.96 -8.38 -0.69
CA SER A 45 -10.37 -9.66 -0.28
C SER A 45 -9.35 -9.55 0.85
N ASN A 46 -8.84 -8.34 1.14
CA ASN A 46 -7.65 -8.11 1.96
C ASN A 46 -6.39 -8.84 1.47
N TYR A 47 -6.37 -9.31 0.22
CA TYR A 47 -5.21 -10.01 -0.33
C TYR A 47 -4.02 -9.04 -0.50
N PRO A 48 -2.84 -9.33 0.10
CA PRO A 48 -1.68 -8.45 0.01
C PRO A 48 -0.77 -8.82 -1.16
N PHE A 49 -0.27 -7.79 -1.84
CA PHE A 49 0.86 -7.83 -2.76
C PHE A 49 1.98 -7.01 -2.14
N ALA A 50 3.21 -7.53 -2.12
CA ALA A 50 4.34 -6.81 -1.56
C ALA A 50 5.62 -7.07 -2.35
N SER A 51 6.52 -6.10 -2.35
CA SER A 51 7.85 -6.23 -2.96
C SER A 51 8.85 -5.33 -2.26
N TRP A 52 10.10 -5.78 -2.18
CA TRP A 52 11.22 -4.96 -1.71
C TRP A 52 11.55 -3.87 -2.73
N LEU A 53 11.82 -2.67 -2.23
CA LEU A 53 12.20 -1.52 -3.04
C LEU A 53 13.72 -1.31 -2.97
N SER A 54 14.37 -1.23 -4.13
CA SER A 54 15.78 -0.83 -4.20
C SER A 54 15.99 0.67 -4.03
N ASN A 55 14.94 1.48 -4.19
CA ASN A 55 14.92 2.93 -4.00
C ASN A 55 13.47 3.44 -3.87
N LEU A 56 13.30 4.65 -3.33
CA LEU A 56 12.01 5.31 -3.14
C LEU A 56 11.59 6.22 -4.31
N LYS A 57 12.03 5.92 -5.54
CA LYS A 57 11.65 6.73 -6.72
C LYS A 57 10.27 6.30 -7.22
N SER A 58 9.47 7.26 -7.70
CA SER A 58 8.13 7.03 -8.25
C SER A 58 8.10 5.95 -9.34
N LYS A 59 9.14 5.88 -10.19
CA LYS A 59 9.28 4.83 -11.21
C LYS A 59 9.25 3.41 -10.63
N SER A 60 9.80 3.19 -9.44
CA SER A 60 9.76 1.88 -8.76
C SER A 60 8.33 1.53 -8.32
N ASN A 61 7.58 2.51 -7.81
CA ASN A 61 6.18 2.34 -7.40
C ASN A 61 5.29 2.02 -8.62
N VAL A 62 5.48 2.74 -9.73
CA VAL A 62 4.74 2.48 -10.99
C VAL A 62 5.01 1.06 -11.50
N LYS A 63 6.26 0.61 -11.50
CA LYS A 63 6.61 -0.77 -11.89
C LYS A 63 5.91 -1.81 -11.03
N PHE A 64 5.86 -1.59 -9.71
CA PHE A 64 5.17 -2.48 -8.79
C PHE A 64 3.65 -2.53 -9.09
N VAL A 65 3.00 -1.38 -9.23
CA VAL A 65 1.55 -1.32 -9.56
C VAL A 65 1.25 -2.00 -10.89
N MET A 66 2.07 -1.74 -11.92
CA MET A 66 1.93 -2.40 -13.23
C MET A 66 2.09 -3.92 -13.12
N SER A 67 3.04 -4.41 -12.33
CA SER A 67 3.21 -5.84 -12.08
C SER A 67 1.97 -6.47 -11.44
N VAL A 68 1.38 -5.81 -10.44
CA VAL A 68 0.13 -6.30 -9.81
C VAL A 68 -1.01 -6.30 -10.83
N GLN A 69 -1.14 -5.23 -11.61
CA GLN A 69 -2.14 -5.13 -12.67
C GLN A 69 -2.01 -6.26 -13.70
N HIS A 70 -0.80 -6.63 -14.10
CA HIS A 70 -0.56 -7.75 -15.00
C HIS A 70 -0.92 -9.12 -14.39
N GLN A 71 -0.82 -9.28 -13.07
CA GLN A 71 -1.10 -10.54 -12.39
C GLN A 71 -2.60 -10.76 -12.14
N VAL A 72 -3.31 -9.71 -11.71
CA VAL A 72 -4.69 -9.86 -11.22
C VAL A 72 -5.71 -8.91 -11.86
N GLY A 73 -5.26 -8.00 -12.72
CA GLY A 73 -6.11 -6.94 -13.29
C GLY A 73 -5.97 -5.60 -12.56
N ALA A 74 -6.49 -4.55 -13.18
CA ALA A 74 -6.32 -3.17 -12.71
C ALA A 74 -7.28 -2.83 -11.57
N LEU A 75 -6.77 -2.13 -10.56
CA LEU A 75 -7.59 -1.51 -9.52
C LEU A 75 -8.23 -0.23 -10.07
N GLN A 76 -9.53 -0.04 -9.85
CA GLN A 76 -10.23 1.18 -10.29
C GLN A 76 -9.76 2.41 -9.50
N HIS A 77 -9.49 2.23 -8.21
CA HIS A 77 -9.00 3.28 -7.32
C HIS A 77 -7.83 2.78 -6.47
N LEU A 78 -6.82 3.64 -6.30
CA LEU A 78 -5.75 3.44 -5.33
C LEU A 78 -5.82 4.56 -4.30
N GLN A 79 -5.72 4.19 -3.02
CA GLN A 79 -5.56 5.11 -1.92
C GLN A 79 -4.16 4.95 -1.32
N PHE A 80 -3.46 6.06 -1.18
CA PHE A 80 -2.11 6.18 -0.65
C PHE A 80 -2.01 7.44 0.22
N ASP A 81 -0.92 7.56 0.96
CA ASP A 81 -0.62 8.78 1.72
C ASP A 81 0.09 9.83 0.83
N ASN A 82 0.42 10.98 1.41
CA ASN A 82 1.06 12.08 0.68
C ASN A 82 2.59 11.93 0.55
N GLN A 83 3.15 10.72 0.67
CA GLN A 83 4.59 10.53 0.43
C GLN A 83 4.95 11.01 -0.98
N SER A 84 6.10 11.70 -1.08
CA SER A 84 6.54 12.37 -2.32
C SER A 84 6.65 11.42 -3.52
N CYS A 85 6.98 10.15 -3.27
CA CYS A 85 7.09 9.14 -4.30
C CYS A 85 5.74 8.74 -4.93
N PHE A 86 4.61 9.02 -4.27
CA PHE A 86 3.26 8.83 -4.82
C PHE A 86 2.67 10.09 -5.47
N THR A 87 3.12 11.28 -5.06
CA THR A 87 2.58 12.56 -5.52
C THR A 87 3.40 13.23 -6.62
N SER A 88 4.60 12.72 -6.91
CA SER A 88 5.48 13.23 -7.98
C SER A 88 4.84 13.13 -9.37
N GLN A 89 4.94 14.22 -10.14
CA GLN A 89 4.61 14.25 -11.57
C GLN A 89 5.76 13.76 -12.46
N ASN A 90 6.97 13.65 -11.90
CA ASN A 90 8.14 13.15 -12.60
C ASN A 90 8.16 11.62 -12.51
N THR A 91 7.62 10.96 -13.54
CA THR A 91 7.67 9.49 -13.76
C THR A 91 8.74 9.09 -14.77
#